data_AF-A0A9E0UIP4-F1
#
_entry.id   AF-A0A9E0UIP4-F1
#
_cell.length_a   1.000
_cell.length_b   1.000
_cell.length_c   1.000
_cell.angle_alpha   90.00
_cell.angle_beta   90.00
_cell.angle_gamma   90.00
#
_symmetry.space_group_name_H-M   'P 1'
#
loop_
_entity.id
_entity.type
_entity.pdbx_description
1 polymer ?
#
loop_
_entity_poly.entity_id
_entity_poly.type
_entity_poly.pdbx_seq_one_letter_code
_entity_poly.pdbx_strand_id
1 'polypeptide(L)'
;MTAPPRMDSRRAPPLGSIGRTLASVPLPRLLLLACLTLVAACASPELQEAGQVPQPPRLARAAAVMEDGYRLPLRRWGDPARARAVALGLHGFNDHGNAFAALGDYLGERGVLTYAHDQRGFGTTAQRGLWAGEDRMIADLRTLVGLLRARHPGLPLYLIGESMGAAVVMAAAPELQGVRGIVLIAPAVWSRDTMPALQRLLLSAGVRTLPGLELTGRGLGIRPTDNDPAWRLYSADPLVI
;
A
#
# COMPACT_ATOMS: atom_id res chain seq x y z
N MET A 1 -28.10 29.63 9.40
CA MET A 1 -26.99 29.78 10.37
C MET A 1 -27.52 29.37 11.73
N THR A 2 -27.36 28.09 12.07
CA THR A 2 -27.88 27.47 13.30
C THR A 2 -26.71 26.76 13.97
N ALA A 3 -26.42 27.13 15.22
CA ALA A 3 -25.31 26.59 15.99
C ALA A 3 -25.51 25.07 16.25
N PRO A 4 -24.45 24.26 16.25
CA PRO A 4 -24.56 22.85 16.62
C PRO A 4 -24.84 22.71 18.12
N PRO A 5 -25.54 21.64 18.55
CA PRO A 5 -25.87 21.42 19.94
C PRO A 5 -24.61 21.17 20.78
N ARG A 6 -24.57 21.76 21.98
CA ARG A 6 -23.51 21.51 22.97
C ARG A 6 -23.58 20.05 23.44
N MET A 7 -22.52 19.29 23.22
CA MET A 7 -22.35 17.96 23.83
C MET A 7 -22.21 18.09 25.35
N ASP A 8 -23.08 17.39 26.07
CA ASP A 8 -23.00 17.17 27.51
C ASP A 8 -21.76 16.33 27.86
N SER A 9 -20.84 16.90 28.63
CA SER A 9 -19.54 16.32 28.99
C SER A 9 -19.61 15.36 30.20
N ARG A 10 -20.78 14.80 30.54
CA ARG A 10 -20.97 14.02 31.79
C ARG A 10 -21.29 12.53 31.63
N ARG A 11 -20.85 11.86 30.55
CA ARG A 11 -20.94 10.39 30.45
C ARG A 11 -19.72 9.76 29.80
N ALA A 12 -18.54 9.98 30.39
CA ALA A 12 -17.45 9.02 30.23
C ALA A 12 -17.59 7.96 31.35
N PRO A 13 -17.65 6.66 31.05
CA PRO A 13 -17.63 5.64 32.10
C PRO A 13 -16.29 5.73 32.87
N PRO A 14 -16.28 5.52 34.19
CA PRO A 14 -15.06 5.64 34.98
C PRO A 14 -14.02 4.60 34.54
N LEU A 15 -12.78 5.03 34.35
CA LEU A 15 -11.59 4.24 33.98
C LEU A 15 -11.24 3.09 34.96
N GLY A 16 -12.04 2.88 36.02
CA GLY A 16 -11.80 1.87 37.06
C GLY A 16 -12.40 0.49 36.81
N SER A 17 -13.19 0.28 35.74
CA SER A 17 -13.87 -1.02 35.53
C SER A 17 -13.09 -2.04 34.70
N ILE A 18 -12.09 -1.61 33.91
CA ILE A 18 -11.32 -2.55 33.06
C ILE A 18 -10.35 -3.39 33.92
N GLY A 19 -9.83 -2.84 35.02
CA GLY A 19 -8.89 -3.53 35.90
C GLY A 19 -9.49 -4.65 36.77
N ARG A 20 -10.81 -4.67 36.98
CA ARG A 20 -11.47 -5.67 37.85
C ARG A 20 -11.93 -6.93 37.10
N THR A 21 -12.06 -6.90 35.78
CA THR A 21 -12.63 -8.02 35.00
C THR A 21 -11.61 -9.11 34.65
N LEU A 22 -10.31 -8.78 34.65
CA LEU A 22 -9.25 -9.76 34.36
C LEU A 22 -8.84 -10.58 35.60
N ALA A 23 -9.06 -10.08 36.81
CA ALA A 23 -8.67 -10.74 38.06
C ALA A 23 -9.55 -11.95 38.44
N SER A 24 -10.68 -12.16 37.76
CA SER A 24 -11.64 -13.23 38.06
C SER A 24 -11.66 -14.36 37.02
N VAL A 25 -10.75 -14.34 36.03
CA VAL A 25 -10.69 -15.41 35.03
C VAL A 25 -9.88 -16.58 35.60
N PRO A 26 -10.48 -17.77 35.79
CA PRO A 26 -9.77 -18.90 36.38
C PRO A 26 -8.60 -19.32 35.47
N LEU A 27 -7.46 -19.66 36.09
CA LEU A 27 -6.21 -20.01 35.41
C LEU A 27 -6.38 -20.99 34.22
N PRO A 28 -7.24 -22.04 34.28
CA PRO A 28 -7.46 -22.94 33.14
C PRO A 28 -8.07 -22.23 31.92
N ARG A 29 -8.92 -21.22 32.11
CA ARG A 29 -9.48 -20.43 31.00
C ARG A 29 -8.43 -19.49 30.41
N LEU A 30 -7.55 -18.92 31.25
CA LEU A 30 -6.42 -18.12 30.79
C LEU A 30 -5.44 -18.96 29.96
N LEU A 31 -5.13 -20.18 30.43
CA LEU A 31 -4.29 -21.14 29.73
C LEU A 31 -4.93 -21.63 28.43
N LEU A 32 -6.24 -21.88 28.41
CA LEU A 32 -6.96 -22.26 27.19
C LEU A 32 -6.96 -21.12 26.17
N LEU A 33 -7.21 -19.87 26.58
CA LEU A 33 -7.08 -18.71 25.68
C LEU A 33 -5.66 -18.56 25.16
N ALA A 34 -4.64 -18.70 26.03
CA ALA A 34 -3.24 -18.67 25.59
C ALA A 34 -2.94 -19.78 24.58
N CYS A 35 -3.37 -21.02 24.82
CA CYS A 35 -3.24 -22.13 23.89
C CYS A 35 -3.96 -21.87 22.56
N LEU A 36 -5.20 -21.35 22.58
CA LEU A 36 -5.93 -21.01 21.37
C LEU A 36 -5.25 -19.88 20.58
N THR A 37 -4.70 -18.87 21.27
CA THR A 37 -3.91 -17.82 20.60
C THR A 37 -2.61 -18.35 20.02
N LEU A 38 -1.95 -19.30 20.68
CA LEU A 38 -0.73 -19.95 20.17
C LEU A 38 -1.03 -20.82 18.94
N VAL A 39 -2.15 -21.57 18.95
CA VAL A 39 -2.60 -22.36 17.80
C VAL A 39 -3.03 -21.46 16.63
N ALA A 40 -3.78 -20.39 16.90
CA ALA A 40 -4.15 -19.40 15.88
C ALA A 40 -2.92 -18.62 15.36
N ALA A 41 -1.91 -18.39 16.19
CA ALA A 41 -0.63 -17.83 15.77
C ALA A 41 0.17 -18.77 14.86
N CYS A 42 -0.25 -20.03 14.65
CA CYS A 42 0.30 -20.91 13.61
C CYS A 42 -0.45 -20.80 12.27
N ALA A 43 -1.60 -20.12 12.20
CA ALA A 43 -2.31 -19.90 10.95
C ALA A 43 -1.51 -18.99 10.00
N SER A 44 -1.59 -19.25 8.70
CA SER A 44 -1.05 -18.33 7.70
C SER A 44 -1.90 -17.07 7.63
N PRO A 45 -1.30 -15.88 7.45
CA PRO A 45 -2.08 -14.68 7.15
C PRO A 45 -2.94 -14.90 5.92
N GLU A 46 -4.10 -14.25 5.90
CA GLU A 46 -4.87 -14.11 4.67
C GLU A 46 -4.06 -13.24 3.69
N LEU A 47 -3.70 -13.84 2.56
CA LEU A 47 -2.97 -13.19 1.48
C LEU A 47 -3.87 -13.10 0.26
N GLN A 48 -3.54 -12.18 -0.62
CA GLN A 48 -4.22 -12.08 -1.90
C GLN A 48 -4.11 -13.38 -2.69
N GLU A 49 -5.20 -13.82 -3.29
CA GLU A 49 -5.19 -14.90 -4.26
C GLU A 49 -4.59 -14.41 -5.58
N ALA A 50 -3.68 -15.19 -6.17
CA ALA A 50 -3.20 -14.92 -7.52
C ALA A 50 -4.36 -15.00 -8.52
N GLY A 51 -4.26 -14.25 -9.62
CA GLY A 51 -5.20 -14.39 -10.71
C GLY A 51 -5.21 -15.83 -11.25
N GLN A 52 -6.40 -16.32 -11.62
CA GLN A 52 -6.61 -17.73 -11.95
C GLN A 52 -6.40 -18.05 -13.45
N VAL A 53 -6.07 -17.05 -14.27
CA VAL A 53 -6.04 -17.19 -15.73
C VAL A 53 -4.67 -16.76 -16.27
N PRO A 54 -3.72 -17.71 -16.40
CA PRO A 54 -2.45 -17.46 -17.06
C PRO A 54 -2.67 -16.90 -18.46
N GLN A 55 -2.11 -15.73 -18.74
CA GLN A 55 -2.21 -15.09 -20.04
C GLN A 55 -1.01 -14.18 -20.31
N PRO A 56 -0.69 -13.90 -21.59
CA PRO A 56 0.35 -12.94 -21.90
C PRO A 56 0.03 -11.57 -21.29
N PRO A 57 0.98 -10.97 -20.55
CA PRO A 57 0.75 -9.68 -19.93
C PRO A 57 0.60 -8.59 -20.99
N ARG A 58 -0.20 -7.56 -20.72
CA ARG A 58 -0.48 -6.48 -21.69
C ARG A 58 -0.91 -5.18 -21.04
N LEU A 59 -0.57 -4.06 -21.68
CA LEU A 59 -1.11 -2.74 -21.33
C LEU A 59 -2.41 -2.49 -22.07
N ALA A 60 -3.52 -2.49 -21.34
CA ALA A 60 -4.80 -1.95 -21.79
C ALA A 60 -4.88 -0.44 -21.53
N ARG A 61 -5.96 0.21 -21.97
CA ARG A 61 -6.12 1.67 -21.87
C ARG A 61 -6.08 2.21 -20.44
N ALA A 62 -6.71 1.51 -19.50
CA ALA A 62 -6.89 1.94 -18.11
C ALA A 62 -6.39 0.90 -17.08
N ALA A 63 -5.67 -0.12 -17.54
CA ALA A 63 -5.11 -1.15 -16.67
C ALA A 63 -3.92 -1.85 -17.35
N ALA A 64 -3.02 -2.37 -16.55
CA ALA A 64 -2.10 -3.42 -16.97
C ALA A 64 -2.68 -4.78 -16.55
N VAL A 65 -2.70 -5.74 -17.47
CA VAL A 65 -3.11 -7.12 -17.20
C VAL A 65 -1.84 -7.94 -17.00
N MET A 66 -1.69 -8.53 -15.82
CA MET A 66 -0.52 -9.29 -15.41
C MET A 66 -0.57 -10.73 -15.95
N GLU A 67 0.52 -11.47 -15.75
CA GLU A 67 0.70 -12.84 -16.26
C GLU A 67 -0.31 -13.83 -15.68
N ASP A 68 -0.80 -13.59 -14.46
CA ASP A 68 -1.86 -14.35 -13.81
C ASP A 68 -3.28 -13.85 -14.19
N GLY A 69 -3.36 -12.84 -15.07
CA GLY A 69 -4.60 -12.21 -15.49
C GLY A 69 -5.14 -11.15 -14.54
N TYR A 70 -4.44 -10.86 -13.44
CA TYR A 70 -4.84 -9.81 -12.52
C TYR A 70 -4.75 -8.44 -13.19
N ARG A 71 -5.76 -7.60 -12.96
CA ARG A 71 -5.85 -6.27 -13.57
C ARG A 71 -5.38 -5.23 -12.55
N LEU A 72 -4.29 -4.56 -12.86
CA LEU A 72 -3.78 -3.41 -12.12
C LEU A 72 -4.29 -2.12 -12.80
N PRO A 73 -5.23 -1.38 -12.19
CA PRO A 73 -5.66 -0.08 -12.69
C PRO A 73 -4.45 0.80 -12.98
N LEU A 74 -4.42 1.43 -14.15
CA LEU A 74 -3.26 2.16 -14.65
C LEU A 74 -3.71 3.56 -15.11
N ARG A 75 -3.09 4.57 -14.52
CA ARG A 75 -3.25 5.98 -14.88
C ARG A 75 -2.06 6.44 -15.70
N ARG A 76 -2.29 7.46 -16.52
CA ARG A 76 -1.29 8.03 -17.42
C ARG A 76 -1.47 9.54 -17.55
N TRP A 77 -0.37 10.26 -17.45
CA TRP A 77 -0.30 11.72 -17.62
C TRP A 77 0.77 12.08 -18.65
N GLY A 78 0.54 13.18 -19.37
CA GLY A 78 1.40 13.65 -20.46
C GLY A 78 0.97 13.17 -21.85
N ASP A 79 1.50 13.87 -22.86
CA ASP A 79 1.21 13.63 -24.28
C ASP A 79 2.25 12.67 -24.90
N PRO A 80 1.83 11.47 -25.37
CA PRO A 80 2.73 10.53 -26.05
C PRO A 80 3.45 11.11 -27.25
N ALA A 81 2.82 12.02 -28.00
CA ALA A 81 3.42 12.60 -29.20
C ALA A 81 4.61 13.52 -28.88
N ARG A 82 4.70 14.00 -27.63
CA ARG A 82 5.74 14.89 -27.13
C ARG A 82 6.69 14.21 -26.13
N ALA A 83 6.52 12.90 -25.94
CA ALA A 83 7.27 12.14 -24.94
C ALA A 83 8.74 11.97 -25.35
N ARG A 84 9.64 12.40 -24.47
CA ARG A 84 11.10 12.21 -24.55
C ARG A 84 11.63 11.25 -23.48
N ALA A 85 10.79 10.86 -22.53
CA ALA A 85 11.06 9.86 -21.51
C ALA A 85 9.75 9.26 -21.00
N VAL A 86 9.85 8.11 -20.33
CA VAL A 86 8.74 7.46 -19.63
C VAL A 86 9.09 7.37 -18.14
N ALA A 87 8.12 7.62 -17.26
CA ALA A 87 8.26 7.38 -15.82
C ALA A 87 7.19 6.40 -15.35
N LEU A 88 7.56 5.44 -14.51
CA LEU A 88 6.63 4.55 -13.81
C LEU A 88 6.65 4.84 -12.31
N GLY A 89 5.53 5.33 -11.79
CA GLY A 89 5.28 5.62 -10.38
C GLY A 89 4.78 4.40 -9.62
N LEU A 90 5.36 4.16 -8.44
CA LEU A 90 4.93 3.16 -7.46
C LEU A 90 4.63 3.86 -6.13
N HIS A 91 3.39 3.77 -5.69
CA HIS A 91 2.89 4.49 -4.52
C HIS A 91 3.28 3.80 -3.20
N GLY A 92 3.15 4.51 -2.09
CA GLY A 92 3.40 3.97 -0.76
C GLY A 92 2.30 3.05 -0.25
N PHE A 93 2.54 2.52 0.94
CA PHE A 93 1.56 1.72 1.66
C PHE A 93 0.31 2.58 1.92
N ASN A 94 -0.87 2.00 1.74
CA ASN A 94 -2.17 2.66 1.90
C ASN A 94 -2.52 3.80 0.93
N ASP A 95 -1.71 4.05 -0.10
CA ASP A 95 -2.05 4.98 -1.19
C ASP A 95 -2.50 4.20 -2.44
N HIS A 96 -2.62 4.89 -3.58
CA HIS A 96 -2.92 4.31 -4.89
C HIS A 96 -2.26 5.10 -6.02
N GLY A 97 -2.44 4.67 -7.27
CA GLY A 97 -1.75 5.26 -8.42
C GLY A 97 -2.02 6.76 -8.60
N ASN A 98 -3.12 7.31 -8.06
CA ASN A 98 -3.41 8.75 -8.15
C ASN A 98 -2.49 9.63 -7.29
N ALA A 99 -1.71 9.05 -6.38
CA ALA A 99 -0.64 9.75 -5.65
C ALA A 99 0.29 10.54 -6.59
N PHE A 100 0.46 10.03 -7.81
CA PHE A 100 1.31 10.61 -8.84
C PHE A 100 0.62 11.64 -9.71
N ALA A 101 -0.64 12.03 -9.47
CA ALA A 101 -1.36 12.93 -10.37
C ALA A 101 -0.65 14.28 -10.54
N ALA A 102 -0.36 14.98 -9.44
CA ALA A 102 0.31 16.28 -9.50
C ALA A 102 1.72 16.19 -10.11
N LEU A 103 2.49 15.16 -9.75
CA LEU A 103 3.81 14.93 -10.33
C LEU A 103 3.72 14.57 -11.81
N GLY A 104 2.74 13.76 -12.19
CA GLY A 104 2.48 13.30 -13.55
C GLY A 104 2.13 14.45 -14.48
N ASP A 105 1.27 15.37 -14.04
CA ASP A 105 0.95 16.60 -14.78
C ASP A 105 2.19 17.48 -14.95
N TYR A 106 2.92 17.74 -13.86
CA TYR A 106 4.15 18.54 -13.87
C TYR A 106 5.22 17.97 -14.83
N LEU A 107 5.40 16.65 -14.81
CA LEU A 107 6.33 15.93 -15.68
C LEU A 107 5.82 15.86 -17.13
N GLY A 108 4.52 15.75 -17.33
CA GLY A 108 3.85 15.73 -18.63
C GLY A 108 4.09 17.01 -19.44
N GLU A 109 4.01 18.18 -18.79
CA GLU A 109 4.37 19.47 -19.39
C GLU A 109 5.84 19.51 -19.89
N ARG A 110 6.69 18.70 -19.25
CA ARG A 110 8.11 18.56 -19.54
C ARG A 110 8.39 17.30 -20.38
N GLY A 111 7.42 16.84 -21.15
CA GLY A 111 7.61 15.75 -22.12
C GLY A 111 7.97 14.40 -21.50
N VAL A 112 7.64 14.17 -20.23
CA VAL A 112 7.80 12.86 -19.59
C VAL A 112 6.42 12.22 -19.50
N LEU A 113 6.28 11.07 -20.13
CA LEU A 113 5.04 10.30 -20.10
C LEU A 113 5.01 9.46 -18.82
N THR A 114 4.16 9.85 -17.87
CA THR A 114 4.10 9.23 -16.55
C THR A 114 2.99 8.20 -16.48
N TYR A 115 3.31 7.01 -16.01
CA TYR A 115 2.37 5.93 -15.69
C TYR A 115 2.40 5.69 -14.18
N ALA A 116 1.25 5.43 -13.57
CA ALA A 116 1.20 4.91 -12.20
C ALA A 116 0.06 3.92 -12.09
N HIS A 117 0.30 2.82 -11.40
CA HIS A 117 -0.69 1.76 -11.22
C HIS A 117 -1.11 1.67 -9.75
N ASP A 118 -2.32 1.17 -9.52
CA ASP A 118 -2.69 0.71 -8.17
C ASP A 118 -1.99 -0.64 -7.96
N GLN A 119 -1.08 -0.70 -7.00
CA GLN A 119 -0.40 -1.94 -6.62
C GLN A 119 -1.42 -2.93 -6.05
N ARG A 120 -1.15 -4.23 -6.19
CA ARG A 120 -2.04 -5.29 -5.69
C ARG A 120 -2.37 -5.08 -4.22
N GLY A 121 -3.65 -5.16 -3.89
CA GLY A 121 -4.13 -4.96 -2.52
C GLY A 121 -4.50 -3.50 -2.22
N PHE A 122 -4.27 -2.57 -3.14
CA PHE A 122 -4.50 -1.14 -2.91
C PHE A 122 -5.41 -0.52 -3.97
N GLY A 123 -5.84 0.73 -3.72
CA GLY A 123 -6.59 1.55 -4.66
C GLY A 123 -7.88 0.91 -5.16
N THR A 124 -8.02 0.75 -6.47
CA THR A 124 -9.22 0.19 -7.11
C THR A 124 -9.03 -1.26 -7.57
N THR A 125 -8.04 -1.96 -7.02
CA THR A 125 -7.82 -3.39 -7.32
C THR A 125 -8.94 -4.27 -6.76
N ALA A 126 -9.17 -5.43 -7.37
CA ALA A 126 -10.31 -6.30 -7.06
C ALA A 126 -10.24 -6.92 -5.64
N GLN A 127 -9.03 -7.06 -5.10
CA GLN A 127 -8.78 -7.62 -3.77
C GLN A 127 -8.11 -6.56 -2.87
N ARG A 128 -8.67 -5.35 -2.83
CA ARG A 128 -8.19 -4.26 -1.95
C ARG A 128 -8.24 -4.70 -0.47
N GLY A 129 -7.21 -4.36 0.29
CA GLY A 129 -7.04 -4.71 1.69
C GLY A 129 -6.29 -6.03 1.90
N LEU A 130 -6.09 -6.83 0.85
CA LEU A 130 -5.33 -8.08 0.91
C LEU A 130 -3.91 -7.89 0.41
N TRP A 131 -2.94 -8.18 1.27
CA TRP A 131 -1.52 -8.09 0.95
C TRP A 131 -1.11 -9.18 -0.06
N ALA A 132 -0.47 -8.77 -1.16
CA ALA A 132 -0.07 -9.70 -2.22
C ALA A 132 1.26 -10.41 -1.98
N GLY A 133 2.06 -9.94 -1.02
CA GLY A 133 3.44 -10.39 -0.84
C GLY A 133 4.45 -9.61 -1.68
N GLU A 134 5.67 -9.53 -1.17
CA GLU A 134 6.79 -8.83 -1.80
C GLU A 134 7.11 -9.39 -3.19
N ASP A 135 7.30 -10.70 -3.29
CA ASP A 135 7.63 -11.38 -4.55
C ASP A 135 6.64 -11.07 -5.66
N ARG A 136 5.35 -10.99 -5.31
CA ARG A 136 4.30 -10.71 -6.29
C ARG A 136 4.36 -9.27 -6.78
N MET A 137 4.59 -8.31 -5.89
CA MET A 137 4.73 -6.90 -6.26
C MET A 137 5.99 -6.66 -7.10
N ILE A 138 7.10 -7.34 -6.77
CA ILE A 138 8.32 -7.33 -7.58
C ILE A 138 8.05 -7.91 -8.97
N ALA A 139 7.36 -9.05 -9.06
CA ALA A 139 7.01 -9.66 -10.34
C ALA A 139 6.16 -8.73 -11.20
N ASP A 140 5.12 -8.11 -10.64
CA ASP A 140 4.29 -7.13 -11.37
C ASP A 140 5.11 -5.94 -11.88
N LEU A 141 6.03 -5.40 -11.06
CA LEU A 141 6.92 -4.31 -11.47
C LEU A 141 7.79 -4.75 -12.65
N ARG A 142 8.38 -5.95 -12.59
CA ARG A 142 9.19 -6.50 -13.71
C ARG A 142 8.37 -6.60 -14.99
N THR A 143 7.15 -7.12 -14.90
CA THR A 143 6.22 -7.22 -16.02
C THR A 143 5.87 -5.83 -16.57
N LEU A 144 5.53 -4.86 -15.71
CA LEU A 144 5.21 -3.49 -16.12
C LEU A 144 6.39 -2.78 -16.81
N VAL A 145 7.61 -2.96 -16.30
CA VAL A 145 8.83 -2.43 -16.93
C VAL A 145 8.99 -3.01 -18.34
N GLY A 146 8.88 -4.34 -18.50
CA GLY A 146 8.95 -4.98 -19.80
C GLY A 146 7.89 -4.46 -20.78
N LEU A 147 6.65 -4.35 -20.30
CA LEU A 147 5.53 -3.84 -21.10
C LEU A 147 5.70 -2.38 -21.54
N LEU A 148 6.17 -1.51 -20.66
CA LEU A 148 6.40 -0.10 -20.99
C LEU A 148 7.56 0.08 -21.96
N ARG A 149 8.64 -0.69 -21.80
CA ARG A 149 9.77 -0.70 -22.75
C ARG A 149 9.34 -1.16 -24.13
N ALA A 150 8.51 -2.20 -24.21
CA ALA A 150 7.97 -2.70 -25.47
C ALA A 150 7.01 -1.69 -26.13
N ARG A 151 6.22 -0.96 -25.31
CA ARG A 151 5.28 0.05 -25.80
C ARG A 151 5.97 1.31 -26.31
N HIS A 152 7.09 1.70 -25.70
CA HIS A 152 7.81 2.94 -25.99
C HIS A 152 9.26 2.67 -26.36
N PRO A 153 9.51 1.98 -27.50
CA PRO A 153 10.87 1.64 -27.91
C PRO A 153 11.71 2.90 -28.11
N GLY A 154 12.92 2.90 -27.57
CA GLY A 154 13.88 4.00 -27.70
C GLY A 154 13.72 5.14 -26.69
N LEU A 155 12.62 5.22 -25.94
CA LEU A 155 12.49 6.22 -24.86
C LEU A 155 13.16 5.71 -23.57
N PRO A 156 13.93 6.56 -22.85
CA PRO A 156 14.47 6.21 -21.56
C PRO A 156 13.34 6.03 -20.53
N LEU A 157 13.37 4.91 -19.81
CA LEU A 157 12.41 4.59 -18.75
C LEU A 157 13.00 4.87 -17.37
N TYR A 158 12.28 5.61 -16.54
CA TYR A 158 12.61 5.89 -15.15
C TYR A 158 11.60 5.26 -14.20
N LEU A 159 12.04 4.87 -13.01
CA LEU A 159 11.17 4.45 -11.91
C LEU A 159 11.13 5.52 -10.84
N ILE A 160 9.95 5.77 -10.28
CA ILE A 160 9.74 6.69 -9.15
C ILE A 160 8.97 5.92 -8.09
N GLY A 161 9.63 5.60 -6.98
CA GLY A 161 9.00 4.91 -5.86
C GLY A 161 8.86 5.83 -4.64
N GLU A 162 7.72 5.77 -3.98
CA GLU A 162 7.47 6.46 -2.70
C GLU A 162 7.26 5.42 -1.59
N SER A 163 7.91 5.61 -0.43
CA SER A 163 7.76 4.75 0.75
C SER A 163 7.87 3.25 0.43
N MET A 164 6.79 2.47 0.58
CA MET A 164 6.71 1.07 0.19
C MET A 164 7.03 0.84 -1.30
N GLY A 165 6.50 1.67 -2.20
CA GLY A 165 6.78 1.59 -3.63
C GLY A 165 8.27 1.77 -3.93
N ALA A 166 8.98 2.59 -3.16
CA ALA A 166 10.43 2.71 -3.24
C ALA A 166 11.14 1.42 -2.79
N ALA A 167 10.66 0.76 -1.74
CA ALA A 167 11.18 -0.54 -1.31
C ALA A 167 10.99 -1.63 -2.38
N VAL A 168 9.81 -1.68 -3.03
CA VAL A 168 9.55 -2.58 -4.17
C VAL A 168 10.51 -2.32 -5.32
N VAL A 169 10.73 -1.04 -5.67
CA VAL A 169 11.70 -0.67 -6.72
C VAL A 169 13.12 -1.10 -6.34
N MET A 170 13.54 -0.89 -5.09
CA MET A 170 14.87 -1.27 -4.61
C MET A 170 15.06 -2.79 -4.66
N ALA A 171 14.07 -3.57 -4.21
CA ALA A 171 14.14 -5.02 -4.21
C ALA A 171 14.17 -5.60 -5.64
N ALA A 172 13.43 -5.00 -6.58
CA ALA A 172 13.41 -5.43 -7.98
C ALA A 172 14.65 -4.98 -8.78
N ALA A 173 15.30 -3.87 -8.39
CA ALA A 173 16.34 -3.20 -9.18
C ALA A 173 17.46 -4.12 -9.73
N PRO A 174 17.99 -5.11 -8.97
CA PRO A 174 19.04 -6.00 -9.48
C PRO A 174 18.63 -6.82 -10.71
N GLU A 175 17.32 -7.05 -10.89
CA GLU A 175 16.77 -7.92 -11.92
C GLU A 175 16.19 -7.13 -13.12
N LEU A 176 16.07 -5.80 -12.98
CA LEU A 176 15.48 -4.93 -13.97
C LEU A 176 16.47 -4.56 -15.07
N GLN A 177 16.05 -4.71 -16.32
CA GLN A 177 16.84 -4.37 -17.50
C GLN A 177 16.22 -3.21 -18.27
N GLY A 178 17.06 -2.29 -18.73
CA GLY A 178 16.64 -1.15 -19.55
C GLY A 178 15.88 -0.05 -18.80
N VAL A 179 16.06 0.03 -17.49
CA VAL A 179 15.70 1.21 -16.68
C VAL A 179 16.89 2.17 -16.70
N ARG A 180 16.66 3.43 -17.07
CA ARG A 180 17.69 4.48 -17.18
C ARG A 180 18.04 5.10 -15.83
N GLY A 181 17.09 5.16 -14.90
CA GLY A 181 17.32 5.73 -13.58
C GLY A 181 16.17 5.45 -12.62
N ILE A 182 16.47 5.55 -11.34
CA ILE A 182 15.54 5.32 -10.24
C ILE A 182 15.53 6.55 -9.34
N VAL A 183 14.34 7.01 -8.97
CA VAL A 183 14.11 8.08 -7.99
C VAL A 183 13.38 7.46 -6.80
N LEU A 184 13.96 7.62 -5.61
CA LEU A 184 13.42 7.09 -4.36
C LEU A 184 12.98 8.25 -3.46
N ILE A 185 11.70 8.26 -3.09
CA ILE A 185 11.10 9.28 -2.24
C ILE A 185 10.79 8.63 -0.90
N ALA A 186 11.47 9.08 0.16
CA ALA A 186 11.30 8.58 1.54
C ALA A 186 11.21 7.03 1.63
N PRO A 187 12.22 6.28 1.13
CA PRO A 187 12.09 4.84 0.96
C PRO A 187 11.89 4.08 2.27
N ALA A 188 10.98 3.10 2.26
CA ALA A 188 10.70 2.24 3.40
C ALA A 188 11.82 1.20 3.60
N VAL A 189 12.91 1.60 4.25
CA VAL A 189 14.11 0.76 4.47
C VAL A 189 14.13 0.04 5.83
N TRP A 190 13.18 0.36 6.73
CA TRP A 190 13.07 -0.33 8.02
C TRP A 190 12.38 -1.69 7.82
N SER A 191 13.12 -2.77 8.02
CA SER A 191 12.65 -4.13 7.76
C SER A 191 12.32 -4.89 9.04
N ARG A 192 11.66 -6.05 8.86
CA ARG A 192 11.37 -6.99 9.95
C ARG A 192 12.63 -7.46 10.68
N ASP A 193 13.78 -7.53 10.02
CA ASP A 193 15.03 -7.99 10.63
C ASP A 193 15.61 -6.97 11.62
N THR A 194 15.35 -5.69 11.36
CA THR A 194 15.75 -4.57 12.22
C THR A 194 14.70 -4.21 13.28
N MET A 195 13.55 -4.91 13.30
CA MET A 195 12.48 -4.65 14.25
C MET A 195 12.75 -5.39 15.58
N PRO A 196 12.58 -4.75 16.75
CA PRO A 196 12.70 -5.40 18.06
C PRO A 196 11.86 -6.68 18.16
N ALA A 197 12.39 -7.71 18.83
CA ALA A 197 11.78 -9.04 18.89
C ALA A 197 10.33 -9.01 19.39
N LEU A 198 10.03 -8.20 20.41
CA LEU A 198 8.68 -8.04 20.93
C LEU A 198 7.73 -7.44 19.88
N GLN A 199 8.14 -6.41 19.15
CA GLN A 199 7.31 -5.79 18.11
C GLN A 199 7.05 -6.77 16.97
N ARG A 200 8.08 -7.53 16.53
CA ARG A 200 7.93 -8.58 15.53
C ARG A 200 6.95 -9.66 15.96
N LEU A 201 7.04 -10.10 17.22
CA LEU A 201 6.16 -11.11 17.79
C LEU A 201 4.71 -10.62 17.82
N LEU A 202 4.49 -9.40 18.33
CA LEU A 202 3.16 -8.79 18.39
C LEU A 202 2.56 -8.59 17.01
N LEU A 203 3.35 -8.12 16.03
CA LEU A 203 2.90 -7.97 14.66
C LEU A 203 2.54 -9.32 14.03
N SER A 204 3.39 -10.34 14.21
CA SER A 204 3.12 -11.69 13.71
C SER A 204 1.86 -12.31 14.33
N ALA A 205 1.66 -12.13 15.64
CA ALA A 205 0.47 -12.61 16.33
C ALA A 205 -0.79 -11.85 15.87
N GLY A 206 -0.71 -10.53 15.74
CA GLY A 206 -1.83 -9.68 15.33
C GLY A 206 -2.32 -10.01 13.92
N VAL A 207 -1.42 -10.12 12.95
CA VAL A 207 -1.76 -10.44 11.56
C VAL A 207 -2.46 -11.80 11.41
N ARG A 208 -2.23 -12.74 12.34
CA ARG A 208 -2.81 -14.10 12.30
C ARG A 208 -4.07 -14.25 13.13
N THR A 209 -4.21 -13.47 14.20
CA THR A 209 -5.35 -13.56 15.13
C THR A 209 -6.41 -12.49 14.89
N LEU A 210 -6.05 -11.38 14.22
CA LEU A 210 -6.92 -10.23 13.97
C LEU A 210 -6.85 -9.79 12.49
N PRO A 211 -7.12 -10.68 11.51
CA PRO A 211 -6.95 -10.36 10.09
C PRO A 211 -7.89 -9.25 9.58
N GLY A 212 -9.05 -9.08 10.21
CA GLY A 212 -10.00 -8.02 9.89
C GLY A 212 -9.83 -6.74 10.70
N LEU A 213 -8.78 -6.61 11.52
CA LEU A 213 -8.56 -5.40 12.30
C LEU A 213 -7.96 -4.30 11.42
N GLU A 214 -8.75 -3.25 11.20
CA GLU A 214 -8.28 -2.02 10.57
C GLU A 214 -7.75 -1.04 11.63
N LEU A 215 -6.47 -0.70 11.54
CA LEU A 215 -5.87 0.35 12.36
C LEU A 215 -6.03 1.68 11.65
N THR A 216 -6.55 2.69 12.37
CA THR A 216 -6.69 4.04 11.83
C THR A 216 -5.77 5.00 12.56
N GLY A 217 -5.32 6.05 11.88
CA GLY A 217 -4.58 7.15 12.51
C GLY A 217 -5.43 8.03 13.45
N ARG A 218 -6.73 7.73 13.61
CA ARG A 218 -7.64 8.54 14.44
C ARG A 218 -7.23 8.46 15.91
N GLY A 219 -7.19 9.61 16.57
CA GLY A 219 -6.88 9.71 18.00
C GLY A 219 -5.39 9.68 18.34
N LEU A 220 -4.48 9.55 17.36
CA LEU A 220 -3.03 9.60 17.60
C LEU A 220 -2.52 11.03 17.88
N GLY A 221 -3.28 12.07 17.50
CA GLY A 221 -2.86 13.46 17.66
C GLY A 221 -1.67 13.86 16.77
N ILE A 222 -1.35 13.04 15.77
CA ILE A 222 -0.23 13.26 14.85
C ILE A 222 -0.73 14.02 13.61
N ARG A 223 -0.03 15.08 13.22
CA ARG A 223 -0.25 15.79 11.96
C ARG A 223 0.75 15.26 10.92
N PRO A 224 0.31 14.54 9.88
CA PRO A 224 1.22 13.88 8.94
C PRO A 224 1.89 14.83 7.95
N THR A 225 1.30 16.01 7.71
CA THR A 225 1.84 17.02 6.79
C THR A 225 1.47 18.44 7.23
N ASP A 226 2.35 19.39 6.93
CA ASP A 226 2.11 20.83 7.03
C ASP A 226 1.42 21.40 5.77
N ASN A 227 1.22 20.59 4.73
CA ASN A 227 0.47 20.95 3.53
C ASN A 227 -1.03 20.69 3.71
N ASP A 228 -1.76 21.73 4.15
CA ASP A 228 -3.20 21.65 4.39
C ASP A 228 -4.04 21.24 3.17
N PRO A 229 -3.80 21.76 1.95
CA PRO A 229 -4.47 21.29 0.74
C PRO A 229 -4.30 19.78 0.51
N ALA A 230 -3.07 19.27 0.61
CA ALA A 230 -2.78 17.85 0.45
C ALA A 230 -3.44 17.02 1.55
N TRP A 231 -3.37 17.48 2.80
CA TRP A 231 -4.02 16.82 3.93
C TRP A 231 -5.53 16.66 3.72
N ARG A 232 -6.22 17.71 3.26
CA ARG A 232 -7.67 17.66 2.97
C ARG A 232 -7.99 16.71 1.83
N LEU A 233 -7.18 16.72 0.78
CA LEU A 233 -7.36 15.84 -0.38
C LEU A 233 -7.25 14.37 0.04
N TYR A 234 -6.15 13.99 0.70
CA TYR A 234 -5.92 12.60 1.09
C TYR A 234 -6.87 12.13 2.19
N SER A 235 -7.21 12.99 3.16
CA SER A 235 -8.13 12.63 4.25
C SER A 235 -9.57 12.39 3.77
N ALA A 236 -9.93 12.90 2.59
CA ALA A 236 -11.27 12.72 2.00
C ALA A 236 -11.32 11.58 0.98
N ASP A 237 -10.17 11.01 0.58
CA ASP A 237 -10.10 9.95 -0.42
C ASP A 237 -10.42 8.58 0.23
N PRO A 238 -11.52 7.91 -0.15
CA PRO A 238 -11.90 6.62 0.43
C PRO A 238 -10.98 5.46 0.01
N LEU A 239 -10.05 5.69 -0.92
CA LEU A 239 -9.07 4.70 -1.37
C LEU A 239 -7.76 4.77 -0.60
N VAL A 240 -7.55 5.84 0.18
CA VAL A 240 -6.43 5.95 1.12
C VAL A 240 -6.83 5.22 2.40
N ILE A 241 -6.07 4.17 2.76
CA ILE A 241 -6.40 3.25 3.87
C ILE A 241 -5.80 3.73 5.20
#